data_AF-A0A528F4C7-F1
#
_entry.id   AF-A0A528F4C7-F1
#
_cell.length_a   1.000
_cell.length_b   1.000
_cell.length_c   1.000
_cell.angle_alpha   90.00
_cell.angle_beta   90.00
_cell.angle_gamma   90.00
#
_symmetry.space_group_name_H-M   'P 1'
#
loop_
_entity.id
_entity.type
_entity.pdbx_description
1 polymer ?
#
loop_
_entity_poly.entity_id
_entity_poly.type
_entity_poly.pdbx_seq_one_letter_code
_entity_poly.pdbx_strand_id
1 'polypeptide(L)' 'EPAPLLLGFVLGPLLEENLRRAMILARGDPSTFVTRPISAGLLFIAFAVLVIVFLPAVKKKREEVFVE' A
#
# COMPACT_ATOMS: atom_id res chain seq x y z
N GLU A 1 9.64 20.98 0.56
CA GLU A 1 10.76 20.36 -0.19
C GLU A 1 10.16 19.41 -1.24
N PRO A 2 10.52 19.47 -2.53
CA PRO A 2 9.88 18.69 -3.60
C PRO A 2 10.20 17.17 -3.59
N ALA A 3 10.89 16.67 -2.57
CA ALA A 3 11.25 15.26 -2.41
C ALA A 3 10.07 14.26 -2.51
N PRO A 4 8.86 14.53 -1.97
CA PRO A 4 7.74 13.59 -2.04
C PRO A 4 7.23 13.36 -3.46
N LEU A 5 7.29 14.39 -4.31
CA LEU A 5 6.85 14.33 -5.71
C LEU A 5 7.81 13.50 -6.56
N LEU A 6 9.12 13.66 -6.35
CA LEU A 6 10.14 12.84 -7.01
C LEU A 6 10.05 11.37 -6.57
N LEU A 7 9.82 11.11 -5.28
CA LEU A 7 9.59 9.77 -4.75
C LEU A 7 8.35 9.13 -5.37
N GLY A 8 7.22 9.86 -5.46
CA GLY A 8 6.01 9.36 -6.11
C GLY A 8 6.24 9.02 -7.59
N PHE A 9 7.04 9.81 -8.30
CA PHE A 9 7.34 9.59 -9.72
C PHE A 9 8.19 8.34 -9.97
N VAL A 10 9.09 7.98 -9.06
CA VAL A 10 9.90 6.74 -9.16
C VAL A 10 9.13 5.53 -8.62
N LEU A 11 8.36 5.71 -7.55
CA LEU A 11 7.59 4.64 -6.93
C LEU A 11 6.38 4.21 -7.78
N GLY A 12 5.79 5.13 -8.55
CA GLY A 12 4.70 4.85 -9.48
C GLY A 12 4.99 3.72 -10.48
N PRO A 13 6.01 3.85 -11.35
CA PRO A 13 6.36 2.83 -12.33
C PRO A 13 6.79 1.51 -11.68
N LEU A 14 7.48 1.58 -10.53
CA LEU A 14 7.83 0.38 -9.74
C LEU A 14 6.57 -0.36 -9.26
N LEU A 15 5.55 0.36 -8.79
CA LEU A 15 4.29 -0.24 -8.35
C LEU A 15 3.53 -0.87 -9.52
N GLU A 16 3.45 -0.19 -10.66
CA GLU A 16 2.81 -0.73 -11.86
C GLU A 16 3.52 -1.99 -12.36
N GLU A 17 4.85 -1.98 -12.38
CA GLU A 17 5.63 -3.13 -12.83
C GLU A 17 5.44 -4.34 -11.91
N ASN A 18 5.44 -4.14 -10.59
CA ASN A 18 5.16 -5.21 -9.63
C ASN A 18 3.73 -5.74 -9.74
N LEU A 19 2.74 -4.86 -9.92
CA LEU A 19 1.34 -5.26 -10.14
C LEU A 19 1.19 -6.08 -11.42
N ARG A 20 1.80 -5.64 -12.52
CA ARG A 20 1.79 -6.34 -13.80
C ARG A 20 2.44 -7.72 -13.69
N ARG A 21 3.60 -7.82 -13.04
CA ARG A 21 4.29 -9.08 -12.78
C ARG A 21 3.41 -10.03 -11.95
N ALA A 22 2.79 -9.52 -10.88
CA ALA A 22 1.88 -10.31 -10.06
C ALA A 22 0.67 -10.82 -10.86
N MET A 23 0.11 -10.00 -11.75
CA MET A 23 -1.02 -10.39 -12.60
C MET A 23 -0.64 -11.41 -13.66
N ILE A 24 0.54 -11.31 -14.27
CA ILE A 24 1.05 -12.34 -15.18
C ILE A 24 1.22 -13.67 -14.42
N LEU A 25 1.78 -13.64 -13.21
CA LEU A 25 1.97 -14.82 -12.37
C LEU A 25 0.63 -15.47 -11.97
N ALA A 26 -0.38 -14.64 -11.71
CA ALA A 26 -1.75 -15.05 -11.40
C ALA A 26 -2.56 -15.43 -12.65
N ARG A 27 -1.95 -15.45 -13.86
CA ARG A 27 -2.63 -15.70 -15.15
C ARG A 27 -3.80 -14.75 -15.42
N GLY A 28 -3.70 -13.52 -14.94
CA GLY A 28 -4.74 -12.49 -15.07
C GLY A 28 -5.90 -12.64 -14.10
N ASP A 29 -5.86 -13.58 -13.16
CA ASP A 29 -6.96 -13.80 -12.22
C ASP A 29 -6.72 -13.07 -10.87
N PRO A 30 -7.45 -11.97 -10.60
CA PRO A 30 -7.32 -11.21 -9.35
C PRO A 30 -7.87 -11.97 -8.14
N SER A 31 -8.68 -13.01 -8.33
CA SER A 31 -9.15 -13.86 -7.22
C SER A 31 -7.99 -14.57 -6.52
N THR A 32 -6.84 -14.71 -7.18
CA THR A 32 -5.60 -15.26 -6.60
C THR A 32 -5.18 -14.55 -5.32
N PHE A 33 -5.47 -13.25 -5.18
CA PHE A 33 -5.16 -12.50 -3.96
C PHE A 33 -5.97 -12.91 -2.74
N VAL A 34 -7.17 -13.49 -2.94
CA VAL A 34 -8.07 -13.91 -1.86
C VAL A 34 -8.06 -15.43 -1.68
N THR A 35 -7.88 -16.19 -2.78
CA THR A 35 -7.85 -17.66 -2.75
C THR A 35 -6.55 -18.22 -2.20
N ARG A 36 -5.42 -17.50 -2.33
CA ARG A 36 -4.13 -17.88 -1.74
C ARG A 36 -4.07 -17.36 -0.30
N PRO A 37 -3.92 -18.22 0.72
CA PRO A 37 -3.96 -17.80 2.13
C PRO A 37 -2.86 -16.80 2.51
N ILE A 38 -1.67 -16.92 1.90
CA ILE A 38 -0.57 -15.98 2.12
C ILE A 38 -0.90 -14.60 1.55
N SER A 39 -1.37 -14.54 0.30
CA SER A 39 -1.77 -13.27 -0.33
C SER A 39 -2.94 -12.62 0.38
N ALA A 40 -3.92 -13.43 0.82
CA ALA A 40 -5.07 -12.96 1.59
C ALA A 40 -4.62 -12.37 2.94
N GLY A 41 -3.69 -13.02 3.64
CA GLY A 41 -3.11 -12.51 4.87
C GLY A 41 -2.38 -11.18 4.67
N LEU A 42 -1.56 -11.06 3.62
CA LEU A 42 -0.89 -9.80 3.29
C LEU A 42 -1.88 -8.68 2.93
N LEU A 43 -2.94 -9.00 2.18
CA LEU A 43 -3.98 -8.04 1.82
C LEU A 43 -4.78 -7.58 3.03
N PHE A 44 -5.06 -8.49 3.97
CA PHE A 44 -5.68 -8.16 5.25
C PHE A 44 -4.80 -7.22 6.09
N ILE A 45 -3.50 -7.51 6.21
CA ILE A 45 -2.56 -6.63 6.93
C ILE A 45 -2.50 -5.26 6.27
N ALA A 46 -2.39 -5.20 4.94
CA ALA A 46 -2.37 -3.93 4.21
C ALA A 46 -3.64 -3.11 4.46
N PHE A 47 -4.81 -3.76 4.43
CA PHE A 47 -6.08 -3.13 4.75
C PHE A 47 -6.14 -2.64 6.19
N ALA A 48 -5.69 -3.42 7.16
CA ALA A 48 -5.61 -3.02 8.56
C ALA A 48 -4.72 -1.79 8.75
N VAL A 49 -3.56 -1.74 8.10
CA VAL A 49 -2.66 -0.58 8.12
C VAL A 49 -3.33 0.65 7.50
N LEU A 50 -4.02 0.50 6.36
CA LEU A 50 -4.79 1.60 5.77
C LEU A 50 -5.83 2.12 6.76
N VAL A 51 -6.64 1.25 7.35
CA VAL A 51 -7.64 1.66 8.36
C VAL A 51 -6.98 2.41 9.51
N ILE A 52 -5.86 1.91 10.04
CA ILE A 52 -5.09 2.59 11.11
C ILE A 52 -4.65 3.99 10.67
N VAL A 53 -4.09 4.15 9.47
CA VAL A 53 -3.60 5.44 8.96
C VAL A 53 -4.74 6.43 8.69
N PHE A 54 -5.89 5.94 8.22
CA PHE A 54 -7.06 6.78 7.93
C PHE A 54 -7.89 7.13 9.17
N LEU A 55 -7.72 6.39 10.28
CA LEU A 55 -8.39 6.72 11.53
C LEU A 55 -7.93 8.10 12.06
N PRO A 56 -8.86 8.98 12.47
CA PRO A 56 -8.55 10.34 12.90
C PRO A 56 -7.69 10.38 14.16
N ALA A 57 -7.74 9.33 14.99
CA ALA A 57 -6.90 9.18 16.17
C ALA A 57 -5.39 9.09 15.84
N VAL A 58 -5.03 8.55 14.67
CA VAL A 58 -3.63 8.46 14.22
C VAL A 58 -3.19 9.75 13.52
N LYS A 59 -4.10 10.43 12.82
CA LYS A 59 -3.85 11.78 12.28
C LYS A 59 -3.51 12.79 13.38
N LYS A 60 -4.27 12.78 14.49
CA LYS A 60 -4.07 13.71 15.61
C LYS A 60 -2.72 13.54 16.31
N LYS A 61 -2.22 12.30 16.38
CA LYS A 61 -0.88 11.98 16.92
C LYS A 61 0.27 12.40 16.00
N ARG A 62 0.05 12.47 14.67
CA ARG A 62 1.08 13.00 13.75
C ARG A 62 1.20 14.51 13.82
N GLU A 63 0.12 15.23 14.14
CA GLU A 63 0.17 16.68 14.34
C GLU A 63 0.97 17.05 15.61
N GLU A 64 0.85 16.29 16.70
CA GLU A 64 1.65 16.53 17.91
C GLU A 64 3.16 16.27 17.72
N VAL A 65 3.54 15.33 16.84
CA VAL A 65 4.95 14.98 16.57
C VAL A 65 5.63 15.95 15.60
N PHE A 66 4.87 16.72 14.81
CA PHE A 66 5.39 17.74 13.89
C PHE A 66 5.43 19.16 14.49
N VAL A 67 5.13 19.31 15.79
CA VAL A 67 5.13 20.60 16.53
C VAL A 67 6.37 20.77 17.43
N GLU A 68 7.31 19.83 17.43
CA GLU A 68 8.66 20.01 18.00
C GLU A 68 9.73 20.26 16.93
#